data_AF-A0A0S7ZUG8-F1
#
_entry.id   AF-A0A0S7ZUG8-F1
#
_cell.length_a   1.000
_cell.length_b   1.000
_cell.length_c   1.000
_cell.angle_alpha   90.00
_cell.angle_beta   90.00
_cell.angle_gamma   90.00
#
_symmetry.space_group_name_H-M   'P 1'
#
loop_
_entity.id
_entity.type
_entity.pdbx_description
1 polymer ?
#
loop_
_entity_poly.entity_id
_entity_poly.type
_entity_poly.pdbx_seq_one_letter_code
_entity_poly.pdbx_strand_id
1 'polypeptide(L)' 'MTTLATGHIDIPKSWETVTRKIIQEQYRKVLILGASDRGKSVYCNYLANQISMTGSTVAFVDADVGQKDVGLP' A
#
# COMPACT_ATOMS: atom_id res chain seq x y z
N MET A 1 10.14 18.33 0.97
CA MET A 1 10.96 17.11 1.10
C MET A 1 10.53 16.43 2.39
N THR A 2 9.57 15.51 2.30
CA THR A 2 9.06 14.82 3.49
C THR A 2 9.77 13.47 3.58
N THR A 3 10.76 13.42 4.47
CA THR A 3 11.53 12.21 4.78
C THR A 3 10.60 11.24 5.53
N LEU A 4 10.11 10.21 4.85
CA LEU A 4 9.42 9.11 5.51
C LEU A 4 10.46 8.21 6.18
N ALA A 5 10.21 7.92 7.47
CA ALA A 5 11.06 7.08 8.30
C ALA A 5 11.41 5.75 7.60
N THR A 6 12.71 5.50 7.40
CA THR A 6 13.24 4.23 6.90
C THR A 6 13.23 3.20 8.01
N GLY A 7 12.04 2.68 8.34
CA GLY A 7 11.90 1.42 9.04
C GLY A 7 12.23 0.27 8.08
N HIS A 8 13.09 -0.66 8.50
CA HIS A 8 13.33 -1.90 7.75
C HIS A 8 12.10 -2.80 7.91
N ILE A 9 11.34 -2.97 6.83
CA ILE A 9 10.17 -3.86 6.79
C ILE A 9 10.57 -5.10 5.98
N ASP A 10 10.47 -6.27 6.59
CA ASP A 10 10.60 -7.53 5.86
C ASP A 10 9.36 -7.73 4.98
N ILE A 11 9.55 -7.63 3.66
CA ILE A 11 8.46 -7.77 2.70
C ILE A 11 8.23 -9.26 2.41
N PRO A 12 7.03 -9.82 2.71
CA PRO A 12 6.72 -11.20 2.36
C PRO A 12 6.73 -11.40 0.84
N LYS A 13 7.29 -12.52 0.36
CA LYS A 13 7.28 -12.88 -1.08
C LYS A 13 5.88 -12.88 -1.70
N SER A 14 4.85 -13.18 -0.90
CA SER A 14 3.46 -13.12 -1.34
C SER A 14 3.04 -11.69 -1.71
N TRP A 15 3.48 -10.69 -0.97
CA TRP A 15 3.21 -9.27 -1.26
C TRP A 15 3.88 -8.83 -2.55
N GLU A 16 5.14 -9.20 -2.76
CA GLU A 16 5.85 -8.91 -4.00
C GLU A 16 5.16 -9.56 -5.21
N THR A 17 4.72 -10.81 -5.06
CA THR A 17 4.06 -11.57 -6.13
C THR A 17 2.73 -10.93 -6.52
N VAL A 18 1.89 -10.60 -5.55
CA VAL A 18 0.60 -9.94 -5.80
C VAL A 18 0.81 -8.54 -6.38
N THR A 19 1.78 -7.78 -5.87
CA THR A 19 2.10 -6.43 -6.35
C THR A 19 2.57 -6.44 -7.81
N ARG A 20 3.46 -7.37 -8.16
CA ARG A 20 3.90 -7.54 -9.54
C ARG A 20 2.73 -7.84 -10.47
N LYS A 21 1.81 -8.72 -10.03
CA LYS A 21 0.59 -9.05 -10.79
C LYS A 21 -0.30 -7.81 -11.01
N ILE A 22 -0.57 -7.05 -9.95
CA ILE A 22 -1.37 -5.81 -10.00
C ILE A 22 -0.80 -4.83 -11.03
N ILE A 23 0.51 -4.63 -11.02
CA ILE A 23 1.20 -3.70 -11.92
C ILE A 23 1.17 -4.22 -13.36
N GLN A 24 1.55 -5.48 -13.58
CA GLN A 24 1.64 -6.08 -14.91
C GLN A 24 0.28 -6.18 -15.61
N GLU A 25 -0.77 -6.51 -14.86
CA GLU A 25 -2.14 -6.60 -15.37
C GLU A 25 -2.88 -5.25 -15.31
N GLN A 26 -2.21 -4.17 -14.89
CA GLN A 26 -2.72 -2.80 -14.86
C GLN A 26 -4.06 -2.63 -14.13
N TYR A 27 -4.25 -3.32 -13.01
CA TYR A 27 -5.48 -3.23 -12.22
C TYR A 27 -5.75 -1.79 -11.79
N ARG A 28 -6.98 -1.32 -12.04
CA ARG A 28 -7.39 0.07 -11.77
C ARG A 28 -7.96 0.30 -10.38
N LYS A 29 -8.50 -0.75 -9.76
CA LYS A 29 -9.09 -0.71 -8.41
C LYS A 29 -8.72 -1.98 -7.68
N VAL A 30 -8.15 -1.83 -6.50
CA VAL A 30 -7.72 -2.94 -5.64
C VAL A 30 -8.31 -2.71 -4.26
N LEU A 31 -9.05 -3.69 -3.75
CA LEU A 31 -9.60 -3.70 -2.41
C LEU A 31 -8.79 -4.69 -1.56
N ILE A 32 -8.18 -4.18 -0.48
CA ILE A 32 -7.39 -5.00 0.44
C ILE A 32 -8.25 -5.27 1.69
N LEU A 33 -8.50 -6.55 1.97
CA LEU A 33 -9.34 -7.00 3.08
C LEU A 33 -8.54 -7.90 4.03
N GLY A 34 -8.95 -7.91 5.29
CA GLY A 34 -8.41 -8.81 6.30
C GLY A 34 -8.76 -8.35 7.71
N ALA A 35 -8.50 -9.22 8.70
CA ALA A 35 -8.70 -8.88 10.11
C ALA A 35 -7.87 -7.67 10.55
N SER A 36 -8.23 -7.09 11.71
CA SER A 36 -7.44 -6.01 12.32
C SER A 36 -6.00 -6.46 12.59
N ASP A 37 -5.06 -5.51 12.50
CA ASP A 37 -3.63 -5.71 12.77
C ASP A 37 -2.94 -6.85 11.99
N ARG A 38 -3.30 -7.01 10.71
CA ARG A 38 -2.68 -7.98 9.78
C ARG A 38 -1.76 -7.36 8.74
N GLY A 39 -1.30 -6.13 8.97
CA GLY A 39 -0.40 -5.42 8.05
C GLY A 39 -1.07 -4.88 6.79
N LYS A 40 -2.40 -4.71 6.78
CA LYS A 40 -3.15 -4.16 5.62
C LYS A 40 -2.67 -2.77 5.24
N SER A 41 -2.60 -1.85 6.20
CA SER A 41 -2.13 -0.46 5.99
C SER A 41 -0.68 -0.43 5.51
N VAL A 42 0.16 -1.28 6.07
CA VAL A 42 1.56 -1.45 5.64
C VAL A 42 1.63 -1.93 4.19
N TYR A 43 0.83 -2.93 3.81
CA TYR A 43 0.77 -3.42 2.44
C TYR A 43 0.24 -2.36 1.47
N CYS A 44 -0.80 -1.62 1.85
CA CYS A 44 -1.33 -0.52 1.05
C CYS A 44 -0.25 0.53 0.75
N ASN A 45 0.52 0.94 1.77
CA ASN A 45 1.61 1.90 1.60
C ASN A 45 2.72 1.33 0.71
N TYR A 46 3.14 0.08 0.93
CA TYR A 46 4.10 -0.60 0.07
C TYR A 46 3.63 -0.64 -1.39
N LEU A 47 2.39 -1.08 -1.64
CA LEU A 47 1.80 -1.17 -2.98
C LEU A 47 1.73 0.20 -3.66
N ALA A 48 1.30 1.24 -2.94
CA ALA A 48 1.23 2.60 -3.46
C ALA A 48 2.61 3.11 -3.91
N ASN A 49 3.65 2.88 -3.11
CA ASN A 49 5.03 3.23 -3.47
C ASN A 49 5.51 2.46 -4.70
N GLN A 50 5.25 1.15 -4.79
CA GLN A 50 5.62 0.34 -5.95
C GLN A 50 4.93 0.82 -7.24
N ILE A 51 3.64 1.15 -7.17
CA ILE A 51 2.89 1.71 -8.32
C ILE A 51 3.46 3.09 -8.70
N SER A 52 3.73 3.96 -7.72
CA SER A 52 4.28 5.29 -7.98
C SER A 52 5.64 5.24 -8.67
N MET A 53 6.48 4.24 -8.35
CA MET A 53 7.78 4.05 -9.02
C MET A 53 7.66 3.64 -10.50
N THR A 54 6.48 3.20 -10.94
CA THR A 54 6.22 2.93 -12.38
C THR A 54 5.88 4.19 -13.18
N GLY A 55 5.81 5.36 -12.54
CA GLY A 55 5.33 6.61 -13.14
C GLY A 55 3.80 6.73 -13.19
N SER A 56 3.08 5.75 -12.66
CA SER A 56 1.62 5.78 -12.55
C SER A 56 1.16 6.60 -11.36
N THR A 57 0.04 7.30 -11.50
CA THR A 57 -0.63 7.94 -10.35
C THR A 57 -1.40 6.91 -9.54
N VAL A 58 -1.34 7.04 -8.21
CA VAL A 58 -2.06 6.17 -7.28
C VAL A 58 -2.85 7.04 -6.30
N ALA A 59 -4.08 6.64 -6.02
CA ALA A 59 -4.91 7.24 -4.98
C ALA A 59 -5.18 6.17 -3.91
N PHE A 60 -5.00 6.54 -2.64
CA PHE A 60 -5.32 5.70 -1.50
C PHE A 60 -6.63 6.18 -0.87
N VAL A 61 -7.57 5.26 -0.66
CA VAL A 61 -8.82 5.53 0.04
C VAL A 61 -8.85 4.65 1.27
N ASP A 62 -8.77 5.27 2.44
CA ASP A 62 -8.94 4.57 3.70
C ASP A 62 -10.43 4.46 4.03
N ALA A 63 -10.94 3.24 4.10
CA ALA A 63 -12.32 2.96 4.45
C ALA A 63 -12.47 2.53 5.93
N ASP A 64 -11.38 2.44 6.69
CA ASP A 64 -11.41 2.08 8.10
C ASP A 64 -11.60 3.33 8.98
N VAL A 65 -12.86 3.67 9.24
CA VAL A 65 -13.23 4.81 10.10
C VAL A 65 -12.69 4.65 11.54
N GLY A 66 -12.30 3.42 11.94
CA GLY A 66 -11.79 3.09 13.27
C GLY A 66 -10.26 3.20 13.44
N GLN A 67 -9.50 3.35 12.35
CA GLN A 67 -8.04 3.47 12.38
C GLN A 67 -7.63 4.81 11.74
N LYS A 68 -7.47 5.86 12.57
CA LYS A 68 -7.03 7.18 12.10
C LYS A 68 -5.54 7.15 11.70
N ASP A 69 -5.22 6.72 10.48
CA ASP A 69 -3.88 6.88 9.90
C ASP A 69 -3.80 8.01 8.85
N VAL A 70 -4.94 8.60 8.46
CA VAL A 70 -4.97 9.81 7.60
C VAL A 70 -5.16 11.05 8.48
N GLY A 71 -4.16 11.32 9.33
CA GLY A 71 -4.01 12.63 9.99
C GLY A 71 -3.36 13.64 9.05
N LEU A 72 -3.77 14.91 9.12
CA LEU A 72 -3.20 16.04 8.35
C LEU A 72 -1.66 16.14 8.49
N PRO A 73 -0.95 16.64 7.45
CA PRO A 73 0.51 16.55 7.31
C PRO A 73 1.33 17.25 8.39
#